data_AF-A0AAR5QFY3-F1
#
_entry.id   AF-A0AAR5QFY3-F1
#
_cell.length_a   1.000
_cell.length_b   1.000
_cell.length_c   1.000
_cell.angle_alpha   90.00
_cell.angle_beta   90.00
_cell.angle_gamma   90.00
#
_symmetry.space_group_name_H-M   'P 1'
#
loop_
_entity.id
_entity.type
_entity.pdbx_description
1 polymer ?
#
loop_
_entity_poly.entity_id
_entity_poly.type
_entity_poly.pdbx_seq_one_letter_code
_entity_poly.pdbx_strand_id
1 'polypeptide(L)'
;MPEVTWKRVKMQPKVEIDLHSDDLEPGANLLINITFRGEMYATEGIFRRSYVHPLTMETKWYVATYLRPNYARNVFPCFDEPAYKVPIALSVIKPSQMKAVSNMPIGSSRRQRDADSTIDCFLPTPPMSTYNLALVVSELTHFCSETNDSAGKRARGCKLNQLN
;
A
#
# COMPACT_ATOMS: atom_id res chain seq x y z
N MET A 1 43.57 32.60 -8.89
CA MET A 1 43.33 31.14 -9.01
C MET A 1 41.83 30.93 -8.82
N PRO A 2 41.11 30.24 -9.72
CA PRO A 2 39.68 30.07 -9.54
C PRO A 2 39.43 28.96 -8.50
N GLU A 3 38.64 29.31 -7.49
CA GLU A 3 38.23 28.43 -6.40
C GLU A 3 37.10 27.51 -6.90
N VAL A 4 37.39 26.21 -7.00
CA VAL A 4 36.41 25.20 -7.41
C VAL A 4 35.59 24.82 -6.17
N THR A 5 34.32 25.21 -6.13
CA THR A 5 33.39 24.81 -5.08
C THR A 5 32.57 23.59 -5.50
N TRP A 6 32.68 22.51 -4.73
CA TRP A 6 31.89 21.30 -4.93
C TRP A 6 30.54 21.43 -4.18
N LYS A 7 29.41 21.33 -4.89
CA LYS A 7 28.10 21.08 -4.26
C LYS A 7 27.92 19.58 -4.08
N ARG A 8 27.66 19.16 -2.84
CA ARG A 8 27.29 17.76 -2.52
C ARG A 8 25.92 17.47 -3.16
N VAL A 9 25.92 16.81 -4.32
CA VAL A 9 24.71 16.26 -4.93
C VAL A 9 24.28 15.08 -4.06
N LYS A 10 23.15 15.23 -3.35
CA LYS A 10 22.50 14.10 -2.68
C LYS A 10 21.93 13.21 -3.79
N MET A 11 22.72 12.24 -4.24
CA MET A 11 22.27 11.22 -5.17
C MET A 11 21.15 10.44 -4.46
N GLN A 12 19.94 10.54 -4.99
CA GLN A 12 18.81 9.74 -4.51
C GLN A 12 19.10 8.26 -4.79
N PRO A 13 18.55 7.31 -4.01
CA PRO A 13 18.71 5.89 -4.30
C PRO A 13 17.97 5.55 -5.60
N LYS A 14 18.65 5.72 -6.74
CA LYS A 14 18.22 5.22 -8.05
C LYS A 14 18.62 3.74 -8.08
N VAL A 15 17.62 2.85 -8.12
CA VAL A 15 17.87 1.45 -8.51
C VAL A 15 17.84 1.42 -10.02
N GLU A 16 18.99 1.21 -10.64
CA GLU A 16 19.13 1.04 -12.08
C GLU A 16 19.20 -0.44 -12.38
N ILE A 17 18.34 -0.90 -13.29
CA ILE A 17 18.30 -2.28 -13.75
C ILE A 17 18.68 -2.21 -15.22
N ASP A 18 19.94 -2.50 -15.51
CA ASP A 18 20.45 -2.56 -16.87
C ASP A 18 20.09 -3.92 -17.46
N LEU A 19 19.12 -3.90 -18.39
CA LEU A 19 18.75 -5.06 -19.20
C LEU A 19 19.42 -4.91 -20.55
N HIS A 20 20.50 -5.68 -20.79
CA HIS A 20 21.16 -5.70 -22.08
C HIS A 20 20.29 -6.46 -23.10
N SER A 21 20.06 -5.85 -24.26
CA SER A 21 19.25 -6.45 -25.34
C SER A 21 19.80 -7.77 -25.84
N ASP A 22 21.11 -7.98 -25.69
CA ASP A 22 21.80 -9.18 -26.15
C ASP A 22 21.45 -10.41 -25.28
N ASP A 23 20.87 -10.18 -24.09
CA ASP A 23 20.48 -11.22 -23.13
C ASP A 23 18.96 -11.45 -23.05
N LEU A 24 18.15 -10.68 -23.81
CA LEU A 24 16.69 -10.78 -23.77
C LEU A 24 16.08 -11.07 -25.14
N GLU A 25 15.56 -12.28 -25.28
CA GLU A 25 14.72 -12.66 -26.41
C GLU A 25 13.35 -11.95 -26.36
N PRO A 26 12.86 -11.40 -27.48
CA PRO A 26 11.52 -10.81 -27.54
C PRO A 26 10.43 -11.78 -27.05
N GLY A 27 9.61 -11.31 -26.12
CA GLY A 27 8.54 -12.13 -25.52
C GLY A 27 8.99 -13.01 -24.35
N ALA A 28 10.26 -12.96 -23.94
CA ALA A 28 10.70 -13.58 -22.70
C ALA A 28 10.00 -12.96 -21.49
N ASN A 29 9.57 -13.80 -20.55
CA ASN A 29 9.04 -13.35 -19.27
C ASN A 29 10.18 -13.20 -18.26
N LEU A 30 10.32 -12.00 -17.69
CA LEU A 30 11.30 -11.71 -16.66
C LEU A 30 10.61 -11.56 -15.30
N LEU A 31 11.17 -12.20 -14.27
CA LEU A 31 10.79 -11.98 -12.87
C LEU A 31 11.83 -11.10 -12.20
N ILE A 32 11.43 -9.89 -11.79
CA ILE A 32 12.28 -8.95 -11.06
C ILE A 32 11.88 -8.94 -9.60
N ASN A 33 12.80 -9.37 -8.73
CA ASN A 33 12.62 -9.34 -7.28
C ASN A 33 13.44 -8.21 -6.67
N ILE A 34 12.76 -7.23 -6.06
CA ILE A 34 13.40 -6.06 -5.45
C ILE A 34 13.06 -6.02 -3.97
N THR A 35 14.10 -6.08 -3.14
CA THR A 35 13.99 -5.79 -1.71
C THR A 35 14.36 -4.33 -1.47
N PHE A 36 13.48 -3.59 -0.81
CA PHE A 36 13.67 -2.16 -0.58
C PHE A 36 13.20 -1.77 0.82
N ARG A 37 13.60 -0.57 1.26
CA ARG A 37 13.15 0.06 2.49
C ARG A 37 12.80 1.51 2.21
N GLY A 38 11.66 1.96 2.71
CA GLY A 38 11.21 3.34 2.61
C GLY A 38 10.85 3.93 3.97
N GLU A 39 10.67 5.24 3.99
CA GLU A 39 10.13 5.98 5.14
C GLU A 39 8.65 6.29 4.89
N MET A 40 7.91 6.54 5.97
CA MET A 40 6.54 7.03 5.87
C MET A 40 6.54 8.54 5.70
N TYR A 41 5.72 9.04 4.79
CA TYR A 41 5.55 10.47 4.54
C TYR A 41 4.42 11.05 5.41
N ALA A 42 4.21 12.37 5.32
CA ALA A 42 3.21 13.07 6.12
C ALA A 42 1.77 12.92 5.59
N THR A 43 1.60 12.87 4.27
CA THR A 43 0.27 12.92 3.59
C THR A 43 0.17 12.10 2.31
N GLU A 44 1.28 11.67 1.73
CA GLU A 44 1.38 11.07 0.40
C GLU A 44 2.03 9.69 0.49
N GLY A 45 1.91 8.85 -0.54
CA GLY A 45 2.51 7.52 -0.51
C GLY A 45 1.94 6.69 0.63
N ILE A 46 2.79 6.20 1.52
CA ILE A 46 2.38 5.57 2.78
C ILE A 46 2.63 6.56 3.92
N PHE A 47 1.61 6.85 4.71
CA PHE A 47 1.68 7.84 5.77
C PHE A 47 1.03 7.32 7.06
N ARG A 48 1.44 7.92 8.20
CA ARG A 48 0.91 7.60 9.53
C ARG A 48 0.21 8.83 10.11
N ARG A 49 -1.01 8.64 10.60
CA ARG A 49 -1.81 9.68 11.26
C ARG A 49 -2.45 9.15 12.53
N SER A 50 -2.94 10.06 13.35
CA SER A 50 -3.69 9.74 14.56
C SER A 50 -5.08 10.34 14.53
N TYR A 51 -5.97 9.75 15.32
CA TYR A 51 -7.29 10.28 15.61
C TYR A 51 -7.58 10.08 17.10
N VAL A 52 -8.48 10.89 17.66
CA VAL A 52 -8.97 10.69 19.02
C VAL A 52 -10.17 9.76 18.94
N HIS A 53 -10.11 8.63 19.62
CA HIS A 53 -11.22 7.68 19.66
C HIS A 53 -12.40 8.31 20.41
N PRO A 54 -13.60 8.41 19.80
CA PRO A 54 -14.69 9.24 20.33
C PRO A 54 -15.24 8.75 21.68
N LEU A 55 -15.10 7.46 21.99
CA LEU A 55 -15.64 6.88 23.24
C LEU A 55 -14.60 6.83 24.36
N THR A 56 -13.33 6.61 24.04
CA THR A 56 -12.27 6.42 25.04
C THR A 56 -11.42 7.67 25.23
N MET A 57 -11.57 8.67 24.34
CA MET A 57 -10.74 9.87 24.28
C MET A 57 -9.24 9.59 24.11
N GLU A 58 -8.87 8.35 23.77
CA GLU A 58 -7.49 7.95 23.55
C GLU A 58 -7.02 8.34 22.15
N THR A 59 -5.76 8.73 22.03
CA THR A 59 -5.12 8.92 20.72
C THR A 59 -4.78 7.55 20.13
N LYS A 60 -5.39 7.23 18.99
CA LYS A 60 -5.15 6.01 18.22
C LYS A 60 -4.41 6.34 16.93
N TRP A 61 -3.55 5.44 16.50
CA TRP A 61 -2.74 5.60 15.29
C TRP A 61 -3.23 4.68 14.18
N TYR A 62 -3.10 5.15 12.94
CA TYR A 62 -3.32 4.34 11.76
C TYR A 62 -2.28 4.67 10.69
N VAL A 63 -2.07 3.71 9.80
CA VAL A 63 -1.28 3.86 8.59
C VAL A 63 -2.23 3.76 7.41
N ALA A 64 -2.09 4.63 6.43
CA ALA A 64 -2.89 4.61 5.21
C ALA A 64 -2.03 4.96 3.99
N THR A 65 -2.54 4.64 2.81
CA THR A 65 -1.89 4.99 1.54
C THR A 65 -2.68 6.03 0.76
N TYR A 66 -1.98 7.02 0.19
CA TYR A 66 -2.49 7.96 -0.79
C TYR A 66 -1.54 8.01 -1.99
N LEU A 67 -1.87 7.24 -3.03
CA LEU A 67 -0.94 7.00 -4.15
C LEU A 67 -1.21 7.88 -5.39
N ARG A 68 -2.31 8.64 -5.40
CA ARG A 68 -2.66 9.51 -6.53
C ARG A 68 -1.90 10.84 -6.49
N PRO A 69 -1.42 11.35 -7.64
CA PRO A 69 -1.50 10.73 -8.97
C PRO A 69 -0.36 9.73 -9.26
N ASN A 70 0.82 9.93 -8.68
CA ASN A 70 2.06 9.22 -9.02
C ASN A 70 2.96 8.98 -7.78
N TYR A 71 2.35 8.73 -6.62
CA TYR A 71 3.07 8.48 -5.38
C TYR A 71 3.29 6.98 -5.10
N ALA A 72 2.82 6.08 -5.97
CA ALA A 72 3.06 4.65 -5.79
C ALA A 72 4.55 4.32 -5.83
N ARG A 73 5.32 5.01 -6.68
CA ARG A 73 6.79 4.92 -6.77
C ARG A 73 7.53 5.27 -5.47
N ASN A 74 6.90 6.03 -4.57
CA ASN A 74 7.47 6.35 -3.24
C ASN A 74 7.22 5.25 -2.20
N VAL A 75 6.32 4.31 -2.50
CA VAL A 75 5.92 3.22 -1.59
C VAL A 75 6.53 1.89 -2.00
N PHE A 76 6.55 1.59 -3.30
CA PHE A 76 7.19 0.38 -3.83
C PHE A 76 7.71 0.62 -5.25
N PRO A 77 8.83 -0.03 -5.65
CA PRO A 77 9.33 0.02 -7.02
C PRO A 77 8.27 -0.53 -7.99
N CYS A 78 7.80 0.32 -8.89
CA CYS A 78 6.78 -0.03 -9.88
C CYS A 78 6.83 0.89 -11.10
N PHE A 79 6.22 0.41 -12.19
CA PHE A 79 5.96 1.23 -13.38
C PHE A 79 4.73 2.11 -13.13
N ASP A 80 4.96 3.26 -12.53
CA ASP A 80 3.91 4.15 -12.03
C ASP A 80 3.34 5.08 -13.11
N GLU A 81 2.80 4.47 -14.17
CA GLU A 81 2.08 5.12 -15.26
C GLU A 81 0.66 4.54 -15.40
N PRO A 82 -0.39 5.36 -15.61
CA PRO A 82 -1.78 4.89 -15.65
C PRO A 82 -2.07 3.80 -16.68
N ALA A 83 -1.31 3.77 -17.78
CA ALA A 83 -1.49 2.83 -18.89
C ALA A 83 -1.12 1.38 -18.52
N TYR A 84 -0.20 1.18 -17.57
CA TYR A 84 0.24 -0.16 -17.16
C TYR A 84 -0.64 -0.71 -16.04
N LYS A 85 -1.73 -1.38 -16.44
CA LYS A 85 -2.64 -2.04 -15.49
C LYS A 85 -2.22 -3.48 -15.26
N VAL A 86 -2.04 -3.85 -14.00
CA VAL A 86 -1.64 -5.21 -13.60
C VAL A 86 -2.42 -5.67 -12.37
N PRO A 87 -2.65 -6.98 -12.20
CA PRO A 87 -3.07 -7.56 -10.92
C PRO A 87 -2.01 -7.31 -9.85
N ILE A 88 -2.44 -6.89 -8.66
CA ILE A 88 -1.56 -6.68 -7.50
C ILE A 88 -1.92 -7.70 -6.42
N ALA A 89 -0.95 -8.49 -6.00
CA ALA A 89 -1.05 -9.35 -4.82
C ALA A 89 -0.32 -8.68 -3.66
N LEU A 90 -1.03 -8.37 -2.59
CA LEU A 90 -0.51 -7.64 -1.43
C LEU A 90 -0.46 -8.55 -0.20
N SER A 91 0.67 -8.52 0.50
CA SER A 91 0.84 -9.13 1.82
C SER A 91 1.34 -8.08 2.80
N VAL A 92 0.74 -8.02 3.98
CA VAL A 92 1.05 -7.01 5.00
C VAL A 92 1.36 -7.68 6.33
N ILE A 93 2.53 -7.37 6.88
CA ILE A 93 2.88 -7.72 8.25
C ILE A 93 2.50 -6.54 9.13
N LYS A 94 1.71 -6.80 10.17
CA LYS A 94 1.25 -5.79 11.13
C LYS A 94 1.18 -6.34 12.55
N PRO A 95 1.11 -5.48 13.59
CA PRO A 95 0.80 -5.92 14.95
C PRO A 95 -0.51 -6.71 15.00
N SER A 96 -0.59 -7.76 15.81
CA SER A 96 -1.75 -8.67 15.87
C SER A 96 -3.05 -7.96 16.26
N GLN A 97 -2.98 -6.91 17.08
CA GLN A 97 -4.11 -6.10 17.52
C GLN A 97 -4.67 -5.18 16.44
N MET A 98 -3.91 -4.90 15.38
CA MET A 98 -4.36 -4.06 14.27
C MET A 98 -5.05 -4.88 13.19
N LYS A 99 -5.91 -4.23 12.41
CA LYS A 99 -6.57 -4.78 11.21
C LYS A 99 -6.02 -4.11 9.97
N ALA A 100 -5.88 -4.87 8.89
CA ALA A 100 -5.47 -4.38 7.59
C ALA A 100 -6.66 -4.51 6.62
N VAL A 101 -6.90 -3.45 5.86
CA VAL A 101 -7.95 -3.39 4.84
C VAL A 101 -7.32 -2.90 3.55
N SER A 102 -7.61 -3.58 2.45
CA SER A 102 -7.13 -3.22 1.12
C SER A 102 -8.24 -3.41 0.08
N ASN A 103 -7.91 -3.30 -1.21
CA ASN A 103 -8.85 -3.41 -2.33
C ASN A 103 -9.56 -4.77 -2.38
N MET A 104 -8.89 -5.83 -1.95
CA MET A 104 -9.40 -7.21 -1.98
C MET A 104 -9.55 -7.76 -0.56
N PRO A 105 -10.39 -8.79 -0.33
CA PRO A 105 -10.48 -9.44 0.97
C PRO A 105 -9.20 -10.24 1.29
N ILE A 106 -8.98 -10.47 2.58
CA ILE A 106 -7.89 -11.32 3.07
C ILE A 106 -8.19 -12.77 2.67
N GLY A 107 -7.28 -13.39 1.94
CA GLY A 107 -7.35 -14.81 1.55
C GLY A 107 -6.74 -15.73 2.60
N SER A 108 -5.70 -15.28 3.32
CA SER A 108 -5.12 -16.00 4.45
C SER A 108 -4.50 -15.05 5.47
N SER A 109 -4.52 -15.46 6.74
CA SER A 109 -3.92 -14.73 7.86
C SER A 109 -3.15 -15.70 8.74
N ARG A 110 -1.92 -15.35 9.11
CA ARG A 110 -1.05 -16.21 9.93
C ARG A 110 -0.31 -15.39 10.96
N ARG A 111 -0.37 -15.80 12.24
CA ARG A 111 0.50 -15.24 13.28
C ARG A 111 1.96 -15.63 13.03
N GLN A 112 2.89 -14.68 13.16
CA GLN A 112 4.30 -15.00 13.13
C GLN A 112 4.70 -15.69 14.45
N ARG A 113 5.58 -16.68 14.39
CA ARG A 113 5.90 -17.53 15.56
C ARG A 113 6.65 -16.76 16.66
N ASP A 114 7.46 -15.79 16.28
CA ASP A 114 8.44 -15.16 17.17
C ASP A 114 8.17 -13.66 17.42
N ALA A 115 7.03 -13.14 16.94
CA ALA A 115 6.65 -11.75 17.07
C ALA A 115 5.14 -11.62 17.31
N ASP A 116 4.70 -10.60 18.05
CA ASP A 116 3.27 -10.24 18.17
C ASP A 116 2.77 -9.53 16.90
N SER A 117 2.98 -10.19 15.77
CA SER A 117 2.62 -9.74 14.44
C SER A 117 1.88 -10.82 13.70
N THR A 118 1.02 -10.38 12.80
CA THR A 118 0.23 -11.22 11.90
C THR A 118 0.53 -10.80 10.47
N ILE A 119 0.76 -11.78 9.59
CA ILE A 119 0.82 -11.58 8.15
C ILE A 119 -0.56 -11.84 7.55
N ASP A 120 -1.13 -10.82 6.93
CA ASP A 120 -2.36 -10.91 6.16
C ASP A 120 -2.02 -10.89 4.67
N CYS A 121 -2.46 -11.92 3.94
CA CYS A 121 -2.29 -12.05 2.50
C CYS A 121 -3.64 -11.79 1.82
N PHE A 122 -3.72 -10.72 1.02
CA PHE A 122 -4.92 -10.36 0.28
C PHE A 122 -5.04 -11.15 -1.02
N LEU A 123 -6.27 -11.39 -1.48
CA LEU A 123 -6.49 -11.95 -2.81
C LEU A 123 -5.97 -10.99 -3.90
N PRO A 124 -5.50 -11.50 -5.05
CA PRO A 124 -5.05 -10.65 -6.16
C PRO A 124 -6.16 -9.74 -6.67
N THR A 125 -5.84 -8.47 -6.94
CA THR A 125 -6.78 -7.53 -7.55
C THR A 125 -7.04 -7.87 -9.02
N PRO A 126 -8.17 -7.42 -9.61
CA PRO A 126 -8.26 -7.27 -11.06
C PRO A 126 -7.16 -6.33 -11.59
N PRO A 127 -6.86 -6.35 -12.91
CA PRO A 127 -5.92 -5.41 -13.52
C PRO A 127 -6.30 -3.95 -13.23
N MET A 128 -5.42 -3.23 -12.54
CA MET A 128 -5.63 -1.84 -12.14
C MET A 128 -4.32 -1.06 -12.19
N SER A 129 -4.42 0.27 -12.30
CA SER A 129 -3.25 1.16 -12.22
C SER A 129 -2.72 1.23 -10.78
N THR A 130 -1.41 1.38 -10.64
CA THR A 130 -0.64 1.42 -9.38
C THR A 130 -1.22 2.40 -8.35
N TYR A 131 -1.60 3.60 -8.78
CA TYR A 131 -2.15 4.65 -7.91
C TYR A 131 -3.50 4.30 -7.24
N ASN A 132 -4.20 3.25 -7.70
CA ASN A 132 -5.46 2.83 -7.11
C ASN A 132 -5.28 1.83 -5.94
N LEU A 133 -4.05 1.37 -5.69
CA LEU A 133 -3.77 0.51 -4.55
C LEU A 133 -4.03 1.29 -3.26
N ALA A 134 -4.88 0.71 -2.42
CA ALA A 134 -5.29 1.27 -1.14
C ALA A 134 -4.96 0.26 -0.03
N LEU A 135 -4.33 0.75 1.04
CA LEU A 135 -4.08 0.00 2.26
C LEU A 135 -4.35 0.90 3.45
N VAL A 136 -5.08 0.38 4.43
CA VAL A 136 -5.27 1.00 5.75
C VAL A 136 -4.96 -0.05 6.82
N VAL A 137 -4.09 0.29 7.76
CA VAL A 137 -3.80 -0.52 8.94
C VAL A 137 -4.17 0.29 10.17
N SER A 138 -5.16 -0.19 10.94
CA SER A 138 -5.70 0.54 12.09
C SER A 138 -6.35 -0.40 13.11
N GLU A 139 -6.67 0.12 14.29
CA GLU A 139 -7.53 -0.56 15.28
C GLU A 139 -9.02 -0.40 14.98
N LEU A 140 -9.39 0.25 13.87
CA LEU A 140 -10.79 0.54 13.56
C LEU A 140 -11.60 -0.75 13.38
N THR A 141 -12.72 -0.82 14.08
CA THR A 141 -13.72 -1.87 13.93
C THR A 141 -14.67 -1.47 12.81
N HIS A 142 -14.83 -2.36 11.83
CA HIS A 142 -15.83 -2.20 10.78
C HIS A 142 -17.23 -2.13 11.42
N PHE A 143 -17.95 -1.04 11.16
CA PHE A 143 -19.40 -1.03 11.27
C PHE A 143 -19.97 -1.40 9.90
N CYS A 144 -20.32 -2.67 9.71
CA CYS A 144 -21.18 -3.05 8.60
C CYS A 144 -22.61 -2.66 9.01
N SER A 145 -23.15 -1.56 8.48
CA SER A 145 -24.59 -1.37 8.51
C SER A 145 -25.21 -2.22 7.41
N GLU A 146 -25.99 -3.22 7.79
CA GLU A 146 -26.89 -3.89 6.87
C GLU A 146 -27.99 -2.89 6.52
N THR A 147 -27.92 -2.32 5.33
CA THR A 147 -29.04 -1.56 4.77
C THR A 147 -29.99 -2.57 4.13
N ASN A 148 -31.10 -2.83 4.82
CA ASN A 148 -32.21 -3.59 4.25
C ASN A 148 -32.92 -2.71 3.23
N ASP A 149 -32.46 -2.73 1.98
CA ASP A 149 -33.26 -2.22 0.87
C ASP A 149 -34.49 -3.12 0.71
N SER A 150 -35.67 -2.50 0.62
CA SER A 150 -37.00 -3.13 0.51
C SER A 150 -37.21 -3.92 -0.80
N ALA A 151 -36.14 -4.25 -1.51
CA ALA A 151 -36.12 -4.94 -2.79
C ALA A 151 -35.14 -6.13 -2.79
N GLY A 152 -35.12 -6.94 -1.72
CA GLY A 152 -34.61 -8.33 -1.71
C GLY A 152 -33.17 -8.60 -2.19
N LYS A 153 -32.37 -7.57 -2.51
CA LYS A 153 -30.99 -7.70 -3.00
C LYS A 153 -30.04 -7.35 -1.87
N ARG A 154 -29.38 -8.36 -1.30
CA ARG A 154 -28.30 -8.19 -0.33
C ARG A 154 -27.07 -7.61 -1.03
N ALA A 155 -26.94 -6.28 -1.05
CA ALA A 155 -25.71 -5.62 -1.43
C ALA A 155 -24.83 -5.42 -0.18
N ARG A 156 -23.68 -6.10 -0.10
CA ARG A 156 -22.68 -5.84 0.94
C ARG A 156 -21.89 -4.58 0.58
N GLY A 157 -22.45 -3.41 0.86
CA GLY A 157 -21.76 -2.13 0.74
C GLY A 157 -20.95 -1.83 1.99
N CYS A 158 -19.62 -1.94 1.93
CA CYS A 158 -18.74 -1.48 2.99
C CYS A 158 -18.43 0.00 2.74
N LYS A 159 -19.20 0.92 3.34
CA LYS A 159 -18.86 2.34 3.32
C LYS A 159 -17.89 2.64 4.46
N LEU A 160 -16.66 3.01 4.09
CA LEU A 160 -15.75 3.70 4.99
C LEU A 160 -16.28 5.13 5.13
N ASN A 161 -16.89 5.48 6.27
CA ASN A 161 -17.33 6.85 6.50
C ASN A 161 -16.11 7.78 6.42
N GLN A 162 -16.21 8.76 5.53
CA GLN A 162 -15.25 9.84 5.44
C GLN A 162 -15.29 10.63 6.74
N LEU A 163 -14.15 10.73 7.42
CA LEU A 163 -13.95 11.70 8.49
C LEU A 163 -13.88 13.08 7.82
N ASN A 164 -14.81 13.98 8.19
CA ASN A 164 -14.80 15.39 7.84
C ASN A 164 -13.51 16.09 8.30
#